data_AF-A0A0N1ICZ0-F1
#
_entry.id   AF-A0A0N1ICZ0-F1
#
_cell.length_a   1.000
_cell.length_b   1.000
_cell.length_c   1.000
_cell.angle_alpha   90.00
_cell.angle_beta   90.00
_cell.angle_gamma   90.00
#
_symmetry.space_group_name_H-M   'P 1'
#
loop_
_entity.id
_entity.type
_entity.pdbx_description
1 polymer ?
#
loop_
_entity_poly.entity_id
_entity_poly.type
_entity_poly.pdbx_seq_one_letter_code
_entity_poly.pdbx_strand_id
1 'polypeptide(L)'
;MFAMLKTGKMERFMSDLEILGLLVACLCHDLDHRGTNNAFQTKTESPLAILYSTSTMEHHHFDQCVMILNSESNNIFQALSPCDYKDVMRVVETAILSTDLAMYFKKKSKFLELVDNGEFDWQSPEKKESSNEAIKDVELTVTTLNCTKPVQETSNMALVKKTYSLRRPKPITLPSRPPRNKFTR
;
A
#
# COMPACT_ATOMS: atom_id res chain seq x y z
N MET A 1 1.38 -5.43 -12.22
CA MET A 1 2.38 -4.40 -12.55
C MET A 1 3.09 -4.77 -13.84
N PHE A 2 3.92 -5.82 -13.86
CA PHE A 2 4.65 -6.25 -15.08
C PHE A 2 3.79 -6.38 -16.35
N ALA A 3 2.65 -7.07 -16.28
CA ALA A 3 1.75 -7.22 -17.43
C ALA A 3 1.16 -5.88 -17.91
N MET A 4 0.87 -4.94 -17.01
CA MET A 4 0.37 -3.61 -17.39
C MET A 4 1.45 -2.78 -18.09
N LEU A 5 2.67 -2.82 -17.57
CA LEU A 5 3.82 -2.15 -18.18
C LEU A 5 4.13 -2.70 -19.58
N LYS A 6 4.23 -4.03 -19.71
CA LYS A 6 4.67 -4.69 -20.96
C LYS A 6 3.53 -4.91 -21.95
N THR A 7 2.44 -5.56 -21.54
CA THR A 7 1.31 -5.86 -22.42
C THR A 7 0.43 -4.63 -22.64
N GLY A 8 0.19 -3.84 -21.58
CA GLY A 8 -0.54 -2.57 -21.66
C GLY A 8 0.28 -1.41 -22.24
N LYS A 9 1.58 -1.62 -22.52
CA LYS A 9 2.51 -0.63 -23.08
C LYS A 9 2.60 0.67 -22.26
N MET A 10 2.34 0.59 -20.96
CA MET A 10 2.35 1.75 -20.05
C MET A 10 3.76 2.26 -19.75
N GLU A 11 4.78 1.42 -19.96
CA GLU A 11 6.19 1.78 -19.83
C GLU A 11 6.62 2.99 -20.68
N ARG A 12 5.87 3.33 -21.73
CA ARG A 12 6.15 4.50 -22.59
C ARG A 12 5.83 5.84 -21.93
N PHE A 13 5.04 5.83 -20.86
CA PHE A 13 4.58 7.03 -20.16
C PHE A 13 5.32 7.28 -18.84
N MET A 14 6.25 6.39 -18.47
CA MET A 14 6.98 6.42 -17.22
C MET A 14 8.49 6.35 -17.48
N SER A 15 9.25 6.91 -16.56
CA SER A 15 10.70 6.77 -16.50
C SER A 15 11.10 5.42 -15.90
N ASP A 16 12.35 5.00 -16.14
CA ASP A 16 12.89 3.75 -15.59
C ASP A 16 12.89 3.75 -14.06
N LEU A 17 13.13 4.90 -13.42
CA LEU A 17 13.07 5.05 -11.95
C LEU A 17 11.64 4.87 -11.42
N GLU A 18 10.64 5.42 -12.12
CA GLU A 18 9.23 5.23 -11.74
C GLU A 18 8.82 3.77 -11.89
N ILE A 19 9.23 3.11 -12.97
CA ILE A 19 8.96 1.69 -13.20
C ILE A 19 9.61 0.83 -12.11
N LEU A 20 10.86 1.12 -11.76
CA LEU A 20 11.58 0.42 -10.69
C LEU A 20 10.86 0.59 -9.35
N GLY A 21 10.51 1.82 -8.99
CA GLY A 21 9.78 2.12 -7.75
C GLY A 21 8.42 1.43 -7.69
N LEU A 22 7.65 1.43 -8.79
CA LEU A 22 6.34 0.77 -8.87
C LEU A 22 6.44 -0.76 -8.77
N LEU A 23 7.49 -1.38 -9.33
CA LEU A 23 7.73 -2.81 -9.19
C LEU A 23 8.06 -3.17 -7.74
N VAL A 24 8.92 -2.40 -7.09
CA VAL A 24 9.28 -2.61 -5.67
C VAL A 24 8.06 -2.41 -4.78
N ALA A 25 7.33 -1.32 -4.94
CA ALA A 25 6.09 -1.07 -4.21
C ALA A 25 5.07 -2.21 -4.39
N CYS A 26 4.89 -2.71 -5.61
CA CYS A 26 3.97 -3.82 -5.89
C CYS A 26 4.33 -5.08 -5.11
N LEU A 27 5.61 -5.38 -4.91
CA LEU A 27 6.08 -6.53 -4.14
C LEU A 27 5.98 -6.30 -2.62
N CYS A 28 6.12 -5.04 -2.18
CA CYS A 28 6.29 -4.69 -0.78
C CYS A 28 5.04 -4.11 -0.09
N HIS A 29 3.97 -3.81 -0.83
CA HIS A 29 2.81 -3.07 -0.30
C HIS A 29 2.06 -3.74 0.86
N ASP A 30 2.20 -5.06 1.06
CA ASP A 30 1.52 -5.83 2.12
C ASP A 30 2.52 -6.51 3.09
N LEU A 31 3.74 -5.98 3.24
CA LEU A 31 4.76 -6.55 4.13
C LEU A 31 4.33 -6.57 5.61
N ASP A 32 4.49 -7.70 6.30
CA ASP A 32 4.00 -7.89 7.68
C ASP A 32 2.48 -7.63 7.84
N HIS A 33 1.67 -7.88 6.80
CA HIS A 33 0.21 -7.76 6.91
C HIS A 33 -0.38 -8.83 7.83
N ARG A 34 -1.05 -8.40 8.91
CA ARG A 34 -1.53 -9.28 10.01
C ARG A 34 -2.95 -9.81 9.84
N GLY A 35 -3.57 -9.58 8.69
CA GLY A 35 -4.97 -9.95 8.43
C GLY A 35 -5.99 -9.03 9.08
N THR A 36 -5.56 -7.83 9.49
CA THR A 36 -6.37 -6.79 10.14
C THR A 36 -6.31 -5.51 9.32
N ASN A 37 -7.38 -4.71 9.34
CA ASN A 37 -7.45 -3.44 8.60
C ASN A 37 -7.20 -2.23 9.50
N ASN A 38 -7.07 -1.03 8.90
CA ASN A 38 -6.84 0.23 9.61
C ASN A 38 -7.91 0.49 10.69
N ALA A 39 -9.19 0.25 10.40
CA ALA A 39 -10.27 0.42 11.38
C ALA A 39 -10.13 -0.49 12.62
N PHE A 40 -9.65 -1.72 12.44
CA PHE A 40 -9.34 -2.62 13.54
C PHE A 40 -8.20 -2.06 14.38
N GLN A 41 -7.10 -1.65 13.75
CA GLN A 41 -5.92 -1.12 14.45
C GLN A 41 -6.26 0.08 15.33
N THR A 42 -7.07 1.01 14.81
CA THR A 42 -7.57 2.18 15.57
C THR A 42 -8.47 1.75 16.72
N LYS A 43 -9.44 0.86 16.46
CA LYS A 43 -10.41 0.42 17.47
C LYS A 43 -9.78 -0.34 18.63
N THR A 44 -8.70 -1.07 18.38
CA THR A 44 -7.98 -1.82 19.42
C THR A 44 -6.84 -1.02 20.05
N GLU A 45 -6.65 0.26 19.66
CA GLU A 45 -5.55 1.10 20.12
C GLU A 45 -4.20 0.38 19.99
N SER A 46 -3.99 -0.27 18.84
CA SER A 46 -2.76 -1.01 18.59
C SER A 46 -1.54 -0.07 18.65
N PRO A 47 -0.33 -0.58 18.98
CA PRO A 47 0.88 0.24 18.93
C PRO A 47 1.10 0.92 17.57
N LEU A 48 0.70 0.25 16.47
CA LEU A 48 0.78 0.82 15.13
C LEU A 48 -0.17 2.01 14.94
N ALA A 49 -1.39 1.96 15.50
CA ALA A 49 -2.35 3.07 15.43
C ALA A 49 -1.95 4.27 16.30
N ILE A 50 -1.10 4.06 17.30
CA ILE A 50 -0.48 5.14 18.08
C ILE A 50 0.64 5.80 17.28
N LEU A 51 1.42 4.99 16.53
CA LEU A 51 2.56 5.45 15.74
C LEU A 51 2.13 6.19 14.47
N TYR A 52 1.11 5.69 13.77
CA TYR A 52 0.63 6.25 12.51
C TYR A 52 -0.83 6.70 12.63
N SER A 53 -1.08 7.96 12.31
CA SER A 53 -2.40 8.59 12.43
C SER A 53 -3.32 8.38 11.23
N THR A 54 -2.76 8.08 10.05
CA THR A 54 -3.50 7.81 8.81
C THR A 54 -2.89 6.62 8.10
N SER A 55 -3.68 5.88 7.30
CA SER A 55 -3.24 4.72 6.51
C SER A 55 -2.24 3.84 7.29
N THR A 56 -2.65 3.43 8.50
CA THR A 56 -1.76 2.88 9.54
C THR A 56 -0.99 1.66 9.05
N MET A 57 -1.67 0.73 8.36
CA MET A 57 -1.03 -0.46 7.83
C MET A 57 -0.11 -0.12 6.66
N GLU A 58 -0.51 0.79 5.78
CA GLU A 58 0.29 1.15 4.60
C GLU A 58 1.59 1.86 4.99
N HIS A 59 1.59 2.73 6.02
CA HIS A 59 2.83 3.29 6.57
C HIS A 59 3.72 2.19 7.17
N HIS A 60 3.13 1.24 7.90
CA HIS A 60 3.87 0.09 8.42
C HIS A 60 4.50 -0.75 7.30
N HIS A 61 3.78 -1.00 6.20
CA HIS A 61 4.28 -1.73 5.03
C HIS A 61 5.46 -1.00 4.38
N PHE A 62 5.39 0.33 4.27
CA PHE A 62 6.49 1.14 3.78
C PHE A 62 7.72 1.08 4.70
N ASP A 63 7.55 1.21 6.02
CA ASP A 63 8.66 1.12 6.96
C ASP A 63 9.33 -0.26 6.95
N GLN A 64 8.56 -1.33 6.80
CA GLN A 64 9.11 -2.68 6.59
C GLN A 64 9.91 -2.77 5.27
N CYS A 65 9.42 -2.15 4.20
CA CYS A 65 10.13 -2.06 2.92
C CYS A 65 11.48 -1.36 3.07
N VAL A 66 11.49 -0.18 3.70
CA VAL A 66 12.70 0.61 3.98
C VAL A 66 13.71 -0.21 4.81
N MET A 67 13.24 -0.90 5.85
CA MET A 67 14.09 -1.74 6.70
C MET A 67 14.79 -2.85 5.89
N ILE A 68 14.04 -3.53 5.01
CA ILE A 68 14.59 -4.60 4.16
C ILE A 68 15.62 -4.03 3.18
N LEU A 69 15.28 -2.94 2.49
CA LEU A 69 16.15 -2.30 1.49
C LEU A 69 17.45 -1.74 2.08
N ASN A 70 17.43 -1.30 3.34
CA ASN A 70 18.61 -0.80 4.04
C ASN A 70 19.51 -1.91 4.62
N SER A 71 19.12 -3.19 4.51
CA SER A 71 19.97 -4.30 4.93
C SER A 71 21.11 -4.51 3.93
N GLU A 72 22.34 -4.72 4.41
CA GLU A 72 23.57 -4.74 3.58
C GLU A 72 23.50 -5.68 2.38
N SER A 73 22.86 -6.85 2.51
CA SER A 73 22.75 -7.84 1.42
C SER A 73 21.57 -7.62 0.47
N ASN A 74 20.65 -6.71 0.80
CA ASN A 74 19.35 -6.57 0.14
C ASN A 74 19.16 -5.23 -0.55
N ASN A 75 20.16 -4.33 -0.49
CA ASN A 75 20.06 -3.01 -1.08
C ASN A 75 20.18 -3.06 -2.62
N ILE A 76 19.04 -3.30 -3.26
CA ILE A 76 18.91 -3.28 -4.73
C ILE A 76 19.09 -1.88 -5.33
N PHE A 77 19.14 -0.82 -4.50
CA PHE A 77 19.33 0.57 -4.92
C PHE A 77 20.77 1.07 -4.70
N GLN A 78 21.70 0.21 -4.29
CA GLN A 78 23.09 0.59 -3.96
C GLN A 78 23.85 1.30 -5.09
N ALA A 79 23.47 1.06 -6.35
CA ALA A 79 24.10 1.66 -7.52
C ALA A 79 23.47 2.99 -7.95
N LEU A 80 22.37 3.41 -7.34
CA LEU A 80 21.69 4.66 -7.66
C LEU A 80 22.45 5.87 -7.09
N SER A 81 22.37 7.01 -7.78
CA SER A 81 22.83 8.26 -7.20
C SER A 81 21.93 8.65 -6.01
N PRO A 82 22.41 9.51 -5.07
CA PRO A 82 21.58 9.98 -3.97
C PRO A 82 20.28 10.68 -4.42
N CYS A 83 20.30 11.35 -5.57
CA CYS A 83 19.13 11.98 -6.17
C CYS A 83 18.13 10.93 -6.67
N ASP A 84 18.61 9.95 -7.46
CA ASP A 84 17.76 8.89 -8.01
C ASP A 84 17.18 8.00 -6.90
N TYR A 85 17.96 7.72 -5.85
CA TYR A 85 17.49 6.99 -4.68
C TYR A 85 16.32 7.72 -4.02
N LYS A 86 16.44 9.03 -3.80
CA LYS A 86 15.37 9.85 -3.22
C LYS A 86 14.12 9.82 -4.10
N ASP A 87 14.28 9.89 -5.42
CA ASP A 87 13.16 9.88 -6.36
C ASP A 87 12.46 8.52 -6.39
N VAL A 88 13.20 7.42 -6.44
CA VAL A 88 12.63 6.06 -6.38
C VAL A 88 11.94 5.82 -5.04
N MET A 89 12.55 6.20 -3.93
CA MET A 89 11.95 6.01 -2.59
C MET A 89 10.65 6.79 -2.43
N ARG A 90 10.58 8.01 -2.98
CA ARG A 90 9.34 8.80 -3.04
C ARG A 90 8.26 8.09 -3.86
N VAL A 91 8.61 7.48 -5.00
CA VAL A 91 7.66 6.67 -5.78
C VAL A 91 7.18 5.47 -4.97
N VAL A 92 8.08 4.76 -4.29
CA VAL A 92 7.73 3.59 -3.47
C VAL A 92 6.77 3.98 -2.34
N GLU A 93 7.08 5.06 -1.61
CA GLU A 93 6.25 5.57 -0.50
C GLU A 93 4.85 5.91 -0.98
N THR A 94 4.74 6.81 -1.98
CA THR A 94 3.45 7.25 -2.52
C THR A 94 2.63 6.06 -3.03
N ALA A 95 3.28 5.13 -3.73
CA ALA A 95 2.61 3.97 -4.30
C ALA A 95 2.06 3.04 -3.19
N ILE A 96 2.85 2.70 -2.16
CA ILE A 96 2.38 1.87 -1.05
C ILE A 96 1.26 2.57 -0.27
N LEU A 97 1.40 3.85 0.08
CA LEU A 97 0.35 4.58 0.79
C LEU A 97 -0.96 4.63 0.02
N SER A 98 -0.89 4.65 -1.30
CA SER A 98 -2.06 4.68 -2.15
C SER A 98 -2.79 3.36 -2.29
N THR A 99 -2.26 2.25 -1.77
CA THR A 99 -3.02 1.00 -1.66
C THR A 99 -4.08 1.03 -0.57
N ASP A 100 -4.09 2.06 0.30
CA ASP A 100 -5.22 2.31 1.21
C ASP A 100 -6.48 2.63 0.40
N LEU A 101 -7.45 1.72 0.46
CA LEU A 101 -8.71 1.86 -0.26
C LEU A 101 -9.50 3.12 0.11
N ALA A 102 -9.39 3.61 1.35
CA ALA A 102 -10.04 4.85 1.74
C ALA A 102 -9.47 6.04 0.96
N MET A 103 -8.15 6.06 0.76
CA MET A 103 -7.46 7.08 -0.03
C MET A 103 -7.73 6.91 -1.53
N TYR A 104 -7.74 5.68 -2.03
CA TYR A 104 -8.11 5.36 -3.41
C TYR A 104 -9.49 5.91 -3.76
N PHE A 105 -10.53 5.62 -2.97
CA PHE A 105 -11.89 6.10 -3.27
C PHE A 105 -12.00 7.62 -3.24
N LYS A 106 -11.25 8.29 -2.37
CA LYS A 106 -11.17 9.75 -2.32
C LYS A 106 -10.56 10.33 -3.60
N LYS A 107 -9.52 9.69 -4.14
CA LYS A 107 -8.81 10.14 -5.36
C LYS A 107 -9.52 9.73 -6.65
N LYS A 108 -10.27 8.61 -6.64
CA LYS A 108 -10.96 8.04 -7.81
C LYS A 108 -11.91 9.03 -8.48
N SER A 109 -12.71 9.78 -7.73
CA SER A 109 -13.68 10.71 -8.32
C SER A 109 -12.99 11.79 -9.14
N LYS A 110 -11.93 12.40 -8.59
CA LYS A 110 -11.12 13.40 -9.30
C LYS A 110 -10.44 12.82 -10.54
N PHE A 111 -9.96 11.58 -10.45
CA PHE A 111 -9.37 10.89 -11.59
C PHE A 111 -10.39 10.71 -12.73
N LEU A 112 -11.62 10.28 -12.43
CA LEU A 112 -12.66 10.12 -13.44
C LEU A 112 -13.02 11.45 -14.12
N GLU A 113 -13.14 12.53 -13.34
CA GLU A 113 -13.39 13.87 -13.89
C GLU A 113 -12.29 14.32 -14.87
N LEU A 114 -11.01 14.08 -14.54
CA LEU A 114 -9.89 14.42 -15.43
C LEU A 114 -9.91 13.62 -16.74
N VAL A 115 -10.30 12.34 -16.67
CA VAL A 115 -10.43 11.47 -17.84
C VAL A 115 -11.60 11.92 -18.71
N ASP A 116 -12.75 12.21 -18.10
CA ASP A 116 -13.97 12.62 -18.82
C ASP A 116 -13.80 13.98 -19.51
N ASN A 117 -13.05 14.90 -18.90
CA ASN A 117 -12.78 16.23 -19.46
C ASN A 117 -11.69 16.24 -20.55
N GLY A 118 -11.01 15.11 -20.79
CA GLY A 118 -9.94 15.02 -21.78
C GLY A 118 -8.72 15.90 -21.45
N GLU A 119 -8.60 16.40 -20.22
CA GLU A 119 -7.48 17.23 -19.76
C GLU A 119 -6.21 16.42 -19.44
N PHE A 120 -6.28 15.14 -19.77
CA PHE A 120 -5.29 14.13 -19.47
C PHE A 120 -4.08 14.25 -20.41
N ASP A 121 -2.94 14.71 -19.89
CA ASP A 121 -1.70 14.82 -20.65
C ASP A 121 -0.54 14.13 -19.92
N TRP A 122 0.01 13.09 -20.57
CA TRP A 122 1.17 12.34 -20.09
C TRP A 122 2.50 13.08 -20.31
N GLN A 123 2.53 14.18 -21.08
CA GLN A 123 3.76 14.79 -21.58
C GLN A 123 4.16 16.10 -20.88
N SER A 124 3.21 16.91 -20.38
CA SER A 124 3.54 18.17 -19.70
C SER A 124 4.07 17.98 -18.26
N PRO A 125 5.28 18.49 -17.93
CA PRO A 125 5.89 18.35 -16.60
C PRO A 125 5.03 18.92 -15.45
N GLU A 126 4.31 20.01 -15.70
CA GLU A 126 3.49 20.70 -14.69
C GLU A 126 2.17 19.96 -14.40
N LYS A 127 1.60 19.24 -15.37
CA LYS A 127 0.43 18.38 -15.15
C LYS A 127 0.81 16.96 -14.77
N LYS A 128 2.05 16.52 -15.04
CA LYS A 128 2.56 15.21 -14.64
C LYS A 128 2.46 14.98 -13.14
N GLU A 129 2.77 15.95 -12.28
CA GLU A 129 2.85 15.69 -10.83
C GLU A 129 1.48 15.42 -10.20
N SER A 130 0.48 16.29 -10.44
CA SER A 130 -0.87 16.10 -9.88
C SER A 130 -1.71 15.03 -10.59
N SER A 131 -1.50 14.82 -11.89
CA SER A 131 -2.27 13.82 -12.66
C SER A 131 -1.65 12.43 -12.51
N ASN A 132 -0.33 12.28 -12.61
CA ASN A 132 0.35 10.99 -12.49
C ASN A 132 0.35 10.43 -11.09
N GLU A 133 0.29 11.24 -10.02
CA GLU A 133 0.07 10.70 -8.68
C GLU A 133 -1.25 9.94 -8.63
N ALA A 134 -2.37 10.58 -8.99
CA ALA A 134 -3.67 9.91 -9.01
C ALA A 134 -3.70 8.66 -9.91
N ILE A 135 -2.97 8.67 -11.03
CA ILE A 135 -2.89 7.51 -11.93
C ILE A 135 -2.05 6.40 -11.33
N LYS A 136 -0.85 6.68 -10.81
CA LYS A 136 0.02 5.68 -10.16
C LYS A 136 -0.68 5.03 -8.98
N ASP A 137 -1.42 5.84 -8.23
CA ASP A 137 -2.25 5.41 -7.11
C ASP A 137 -3.36 4.47 -7.55
N VAL A 138 -4.08 4.83 -8.61
CA VAL A 138 -5.14 4.00 -9.19
C VAL A 138 -4.56 2.75 -9.84
N GLU A 139 -3.43 2.84 -10.53
CA GLU A 139 -2.81 1.75 -11.27
C GLU A 139 -2.25 0.67 -10.35
N LEU A 140 -1.52 1.08 -9.30
CA LEU A 140 -1.03 0.15 -8.30
C LEU A 140 -2.21 -0.49 -7.56
N THR A 141 -3.22 0.29 -7.16
CA THR A 141 -4.42 -0.24 -6.50
C THR A 141 -5.21 -1.21 -7.41
N VAL A 142 -5.38 -0.88 -8.69
CA VAL A 142 -6.07 -1.75 -9.66
C VAL A 142 -5.26 -3.02 -9.91
N THR A 143 -3.93 -2.91 -9.95
CA THR A 143 -3.01 -4.06 -10.04
C THR A 143 -3.13 -4.98 -8.82
N THR A 144 -3.11 -4.43 -7.61
CA THR A 144 -3.07 -5.21 -6.36
C THR A 144 -4.43 -5.84 -6.04
N LEU A 145 -5.53 -5.18 -6.41
CA LEU A 145 -6.89 -5.67 -6.17
C LEU A 145 -7.31 -6.90 -6.99
N ASN A 146 -6.43 -7.48 -7.83
CA ASN A 146 -6.70 -8.71 -8.59
C ASN A 146 -7.97 -8.67 -9.46
N CYS A 147 -8.45 -7.48 -9.85
CA CYS A 147 -9.74 -7.29 -10.52
C CYS A 147 -9.83 -7.89 -11.93
N THR A 148 -8.74 -8.44 -12.48
CA THR A 148 -8.68 -8.95 -13.85
C THR A 148 -8.53 -10.47 -13.96
N LYS A 149 -8.46 -11.22 -12.84
CA LYS A 149 -8.36 -12.69 -12.89
C LYS A 149 -9.69 -13.34 -13.28
N PRO A 150 -9.68 -14.40 -14.09
CA PRO A 150 -10.89 -15.15 -14.44
C PRO A 150 -11.61 -15.67 -13.19
N VAL A 151 -12.94 -15.71 -13.25
CA VAL A 151 -13.87 -15.91 -12.12
C VAL A 151 -13.53 -17.11 -11.22
N GLN A 152 -12.97 -18.17 -11.78
CA GLN A 152 -12.56 -19.36 -11.03
C GLN A 152 -11.41 -19.10 -10.05
N GLU A 153 -10.42 -18.28 -10.44
CA GLU A 153 -9.28 -17.94 -9.58
C GLU A 153 -9.66 -16.90 -8.50
N THR A 154 -10.52 -15.95 -8.86
CA THR A 154 -11.08 -14.97 -7.92
C THR A 154 -11.90 -15.65 -6.82
N SER A 155 -12.61 -16.73 -7.14
CA SER A 155 -13.40 -17.52 -6.18
C SER A 155 -12.50 -18.20 -5.13
N ASN A 156 -11.37 -18.78 -5.54
CA ASN A 156 -10.42 -19.41 -4.63
C ASN A 156 -9.73 -18.39 -3.70
N MET A 157 -9.38 -17.21 -4.22
CA MET A 157 -8.82 -16.11 -3.44
C MET A 157 -9.84 -15.55 -2.43
N ALA A 158 -11.11 -15.40 -2.83
CA ALA A 158 -12.18 -14.98 -1.94
C ALA A 158 -12.41 -16.00 -0.80
N LEU A 159 -12.32 -17.30 -1.11
CA LEU A 159 -12.35 -18.37 -0.12
C LEU A 159 -11.20 -18.26 0.88
N VAL A 160 -9.97 -17.98 0.43
CA VAL A 160 -8.82 -17.75 1.32
C VAL A 160 -9.08 -16.56 2.26
N LYS A 161 -9.51 -15.40 1.73
CA LYS A 161 -9.87 -14.23 2.56
C LYS A 161 -10.94 -14.56 3.60
N LYS A 162 -11.94 -15.36 3.24
CA LYS A 162 -13.00 -15.80 4.16
C LYS A 162 -12.48 -16.76 5.24
N THR A 163 -11.58 -17.68 4.86
CA THR A 163 -11.01 -18.68 5.77
C THR A 163 -10.09 -18.06 6.82
N TYR A 164 -9.26 -17.08 6.44
CA TYR A 164 -8.44 -16.31 7.39
C TYR A 164 -9.30 -15.47 8.35
N SER A 165 -10.38 -14.85 7.86
CA SER A 165 -11.32 -14.10 8.72
C SER A 165 -12.06 -14.98 9.73
N LEU A 166 -12.21 -16.29 9.44
CA LEU A 166 -12.88 -17.28 10.29
C LEU A 166 -11.93 -17.97 11.28
N ARG A 167 -10.60 -17.94 11.08
CA ARG A 167 -9.60 -18.41 12.07
C ARG A 167 -9.33 -17.37 13.16
N ARG A 168 -10.38 -16.72 13.67
CA ARG A 168 -10.26 -15.89 14.88
C ARG A 168 -10.06 -16.81 16.08
N PRO A 169 -9.01 -16.61 16.91
CA PRO A 169 -9.00 -17.20 18.24
C PRO A 169 -10.23 -16.68 19.00
N LYS A 170 -10.96 -17.57 19.68
CA LYS A 170 -12.00 -17.13 20.63
C LYS A 170 -11.34 -16.18 21.65
N PRO A 171 -12.01 -15.10 22.09
CA PRO A 171 -11.45 -14.21 23.09
C PRO A 171 -11.09 -15.04 24.32
N ILE A 172 -9.80 -15.04 24.68
CA ILE A 172 -9.33 -15.61 25.92
C ILE A 172 -9.94 -14.75 27.02
N THR A 173 -10.88 -15.32 27.78
CA THR A 173 -11.35 -14.73 29.02
C THR A 173 -10.18 -14.64 29.98
N LEU A 174 -9.53 -13.48 30.04
CA LEU A 174 -8.57 -13.15 31.08
C LEU A 174 -9.33 -13.18 32.43
N PRO A 175 -8.85 -13.92 33.44
CA PRO A 175 -9.46 -13.89 34.75
C PRO A 175 -9.42 -12.46 35.30
N SER A 176 -10.55 -12.00 35.82
CA SER A 176 -10.72 -10.68 36.40
C SER A 176 -9.65 -10.42 37.46
N ARG A 177 -8.91 -9.31 37.30
CA ARG A 177 -7.90 -8.84 38.25
C ARG A 177 -8.56 -8.65 39.63
N PRO A 178 -8.04 -9.24 40.71
CA PRO A 178 -8.61 -9.06 42.03
C PRO A 178 -8.51 -7.58 42.47
N PRO A 179 -9.47 -7.09 43.26
CA PRO A 179 -9.50 -5.69 43.67
C PRO A 179 -8.24 -5.33 44.48
N ARG A 180 -7.66 -4.18 44.14
CA ARG A 180 -6.44 -3.65 44.75
C ARG A 180 -6.76 -3.23 46.18
N ASN A 181 -6.23 -3.94 47.18
CA ASN A 181 -6.35 -3.55 48.59
C ASN A 181 -5.72 -2.17 48.78
N LYS A 182 -6.53 -1.20 49.23
CA LYS A 182 -6.08 0.11 49.70
C LYS A 182 -5.46 -0.04 51.08
N PHE A 183 -4.23 -0.53 51.18
CA PHE A 183 -3.40 -0.36 52.37
C PHE A 183 -1.93 -0.52 52.01
N THR A 184 -1.23 0.60 51.87
CA THR A 184 0.08 0.86 52.51
C THR A 184 0.37 2.35 52.38
N ARG A 185 0.86 2.89 53.51
CA ARG A 185 1.15 4.28 53.86
C ARG A 185 1.80 5.13 52.77
#